data_AF-A0A945CQX1-F1
#
_entry.id   AF-A0A945CQX1-F1
#
_cell.length_a   1.000
_cell.length_b   1.000
_cell.length_c   1.000
_cell.angle_alpha   90.00
_cell.angle_beta   90.00
_cell.angle_gamma   90.00
#
_symmetry.space_group_name_H-M   'P 1'
#
loop_
_entity.id
_entity.type
_entity.pdbx_description
1 polymer ?
#
loop_
_entity_poly.entity_id
_entity_poly.type
_entity_poly.pdbx_seq_one_letter_code
_entity_poly.pdbx_strand_id
1 'polypeptide(L)'
;MLYVYLVGKGQPTGLEIGDGEILTAAQLLQDLSALEEATGVQATLIVDASHAGHFIRDLSDQGRHVIASTGLGPAFYQAEGYLSFSQYFLTDLFQGKSVQEAFLHTDKILRNLPGAFRQQDPGLEAEGNLIPNQPGDYLQTLDAIIGAPFELGDLSPQIKTSSLASVVGGAGKRVVTQTRPVFDDPQGPRLKLARSLAEQGVEISARIDDPEDQLQVVRAMIIPPSASDEEELPQYPEVELQLDSDGKWTGIYSEFLEEGVYPVIIYAVDDAGNAAEPLRTTVVVEPPPPLPTGDFNGDGLVDFADFFMFADAFGSENPAYDLDQSGTVDFGDFFLFADAFGGPLGKLLELAEEMLLLPTEYSLRAPYPNPFNSEVVVKYSLPQEGDVELVVYNALGQVVRRLVTGHRGMGHHRVVWDGRDDVGRGLATGMYLVQLRAGDFRQVQKVAFIK
;
A
#
# COMPACT_ATOMS: atom_id res chain seq x y z
N MET A 1 24.13 -48.98 4.38
CA MET A 1 23.28 -48.58 3.25
C MET A 1 24.13 -47.81 2.27
N LEU A 2 23.85 -47.95 0.98
CA LEU A 2 24.48 -47.18 -0.07
C LEU A 2 23.51 -46.07 -0.47
N TYR A 3 23.98 -44.83 -0.60
CA TYR A 3 23.14 -43.73 -1.06
C TYR A 3 23.59 -43.29 -2.45
N VAL A 4 22.65 -43.18 -3.37
CA VAL A 4 22.87 -42.69 -4.73
C VAL A 4 22.06 -41.42 -4.88
N TYR A 5 22.76 -40.29 -5.02
CA TYR A 5 22.14 -38.97 -5.17
C TYR A 5 22.34 -38.48 -6.60
N LEU A 6 21.23 -38.22 -7.30
CA LEU A 6 21.24 -37.76 -8.68
C LEU A 6 20.59 -36.37 -8.75
N VAL A 7 21.30 -35.40 -9.31
CA VAL A 7 20.76 -34.07 -9.62
C VAL A 7 20.89 -33.85 -11.11
N GLY A 8 19.84 -33.35 -11.76
CA GLY A 8 19.94 -33.00 -13.16
C GLY A 8 18.62 -32.67 -13.82
N LYS A 9 18.65 -32.66 -15.14
CA LYS A 9 17.47 -32.37 -15.96
C LYS A 9 16.66 -33.64 -16.18
N GLY A 10 15.53 -33.74 -15.51
CA GLY A 10 14.65 -34.89 -15.63
C GLY A 10 13.56 -34.72 -16.68
N GLN A 11 13.23 -35.84 -17.33
CA GLN A 11 12.23 -35.95 -18.38
C GLN A 11 11.32 -37.15 -18.06
N PRO A 12 10.13 -37.27 -18.68
CA PRO A 12 9.26 -38.43 -18.46
C PRO A 12 9.89 -39.79 -18.74
N THR A 13 10.98 -39.83 -19.53
CA THR A 13 11.71 -41.04 -19.94
C THR A 13 12.93 -41.36 -19.08
N GLY A 14 13.36 -40.47 -18.19
CA GLY A 14 14.57 -40.64 -17.39
C GLY A 14 15.28 -39.34 -17.04
N LEU A 15 16.50 -39.47 -16.52
CA LEU A 15 17.37 -38.34 -16.16
C LEU A 15 18.42 -38.11 -17.25
N GLU A 16 18.60 -36.87 -17.69
CA GLU A 16 19.68 -36.53 -18.62
C GLU A 16 21.03 -36.50 -17.89
N ILE A 17 21.98 -37.32 -18.34
CA ILE A 17 23.30 -37.51 -17.70
C ILE A 17 24.47 -36.92 -18.52
N GLY A 18 24.21 -36.45 -19.74
CA GLY A 18 25.17 -35.73 -20.60
C GLY A 18 24.80 -35.83 -22.09
N ASP A 19 25.11 -34.82 -22.92
CA ASP A 19 24.93 -34.82 -24.40
C ASP A 19 23.63 -35.46 -24.95
N GLY A 20 22.50 -35.29 -24.24
CA GLY A 20 21.21 -35.89 -24.61
C GLY A 20 21.05 -37.39 -24.29
N GLU A 21 22.02 -38.01 -23.61
CA GLU A 21 21.90 -39.35 -23.03
C GLU A 21 20.95 -39.34 -21.85
N ILE A 22 19.97 -40.25 -21.89
CA ILE A 22 18.93 -40.39 -20.87
C ILE A 22 19.15 -41.68 -20.08
N LEU A 23 19.45 -41.53 -18.80
CA LEU A 23 19.44 -42.60 -17.83
C LEU A 23 17.99 -42.95 -17.48
N THR A 24 17.47 -44.01 -18.10
CA THR A 24 16.11 -44.50 -17.85
C THR A 24 16.01 -45.21 -16.50
N ALA A 25 14.80 -45.28 -15.94
CA ALA A 25 14.55 -46.07 -14.73
C ALA A 25 14.92 -47.55 -14.91
N ALA A 26 14.67 -48.15 -16.08
CA ALA A 26 15.03 -49.55 -16.35
C ALA A 26 16.56 -49.78 -16.32
N GLN A 27 17.33 -48.85 -16.88
CA GLN A 27 18.79 -48.91 -16.85
C GLN A 27 19.31 -48.74 -15.41
N LEU A 28 18.78 -47.73 -14.70
CA LEU A 28 19.15 -47.49 -13.31
C LEU A 28 18.76 -48.67 -12.40
N LEU A 29 17.64 -49.34 -12.67
CA LEU A 29 17.25 -50.56 -11.95
C LEU A 29 18.31 -51.65 -12.11
N GLN A 30 18.74 -51.90 -13.35
CA GLN A 30 19.74 -52.92 -13.66
C GLN A 30 21.07 -52.60 -12.97
N ASP A 31 21.52 -51.35 -13.07
CA ASP A 31 22.81 -50.92 -12.52
C ASP A 31 22.82 -50.97 -10.99
N LEU A 32 21.75 -50.50 -10.35
CA LEU A 32 21.63 -50.56 -8.89
C LEU A 32 21.47 -52.00 -8.40
N SER A 33 20.72 -52.86 -9.10
CA SER A 33 20.58 -54.27 -8.69
C SER A 33 21.91 -55.01 -8.78
N ALA A 34 22.70 -54.76 -9.83
CA ALA A 34 24.04 -55.31 -9.95
C ALA A 34 24.97 -54.82 -8.83
N LEU A 35 24.84 -53.55 -8.44
CA LEU A 35 25.61 -52.97 -7.34
C LEU A 35 25.21 -53.55 -5.98
N GLU A 36 23.92 -53.75 -5.74
CA GLU A 36 23.39 -54.39 -4.53
C GLU A 36 23.83 -55.86 -4.45
N GLU A 37 23.81 -56.61 -5.55
CA GLU A 37 24.31 -57.99 -5.62
C GLU A 37 25.82 -58.05 -5.34
N ALA A 38 26.59 -57.13 -5.91
CA ALA A 38 28.05 -57.09 -5.74
C ALA A 38 28.48 -56.67 -4.32
N THR A 39 27.73 -55.79 -3.67
CA THR A 39 28.09 -55.21 -2.36
C THR A 39 27.39 -55.89 -1.19
N GLY A 40 26.25 -56.56 -1.42
CA GLY A 40 25.35 -57.03 -0.38
C GLY A 40 24.65 -55.92 0.40
N VAL A 41 24.70 -54.68 -0.10
CA VAL A 41 24.14 -53.48 0.55
C VAL A 41 23.04 -52.90 -0.32
N GLN A 42 21.84 -52.76 0.23
CA GLN A 42 20.73 -52.09 -0.43
C GLN A 42 21.04 -50.62 -0.71
N ALA A 43 20.69 -50.15 -1.91
CA ALA A 43 20.82 -48.77 -2.31
C ALA A 43 19.58 -47.96 -1.92
N THR A 44 19.75 -46.74 -1.45
CA THR A 44 18.71 -45.72 -1.36
C THR A 44 18.94 -44.73 -2.48
N LEU A 45 17.94 -44.50 -3.32
CA LEU A 45 18.02 -43.59 -4.44
C LEU A 45 17.38 -42.25 -4.07
N ILE A 46 18.09 -41.15 -4.30
CA ILE A 46 17.57 -39.79 -4.18
C ILE A 46 17.73 -39.11 -5.53
N VAL A 47 16.64 -38.57 -6.06
CA VAL A 47 16.62 -37.90 -7.37
C VAL A 47 16.05 -36.50 -7.23
N ASP A 48 16.90 -35.49 -7.43
CA ASP A 48 16.47 -34.10 -7.57
C ASP A 48 16.43 -33.69 -9.04
N ALA A 49 15.24 -33.79 -9.63
CA ALA A 49 15.00 -33.51 -11.04
C ALA A 49 13.50 -33.36 -11.34
N SER A 50 13.15 -32.71 -12.45
CA SER A 50 11.78 -32.74 -12.98
C SER A 50 11.36 -34.17 -13.32
N HIS A 51 10.08 -34.50 -13.12
CA HIS A 51 9.51 -35.83 -13.36
C HIS A 51 10.14 -36.94 -12.52
N ALA A 52 10.86 -36.65 -11.42
CA ALA A 52 11.59 -37.64 -10.63
C ALA A 52 10.69 -38.74 -10.05
N GLY A 53 9.39 -38.48 -9.86
CA GLY A 53 8.43 -39.44 -9.34
C GLY A 53 8.24 -40.70 -10.21
N HIS A 54 8.65 -40.68 -11.50
CA HIS A 54 8.65 -41.91 -12.30
C HIS A 54 9.63 -42.96 -11.75
N PHE A 55 10.75 -42.53 -11.13
CA PHE A 55 11.69 -43.43 -10.49
C PHE A 55 11.09 -44.12 -9.27
N ILE A 56 10.17 -43.48 -8.54
CA ILE A 56 9.42 -44.14 -7.46
C ILE A 56 8.57 -45.27 -8.06
N ARG A 57 7.75 -44.94 -9.07
CA ARG A 57 6.86 -45.90 -9.74
C ARG A 57 7.61 -47.11 -10.31
N ASP A 58 8.80 -46.88 -10.84
CA ASP A 58 9.52 -47.87 -11.62
C ASP A 58 10.59 -48.64 -10.80
N LEU A 59 10.93 -48.18 -9.59
CA LEU A 59 12.03 -48.77 -8.79
C LEU A 59 11.68 -49.17 -7.36
N SER A 60 10.62 -48.65 -6.72
CA SER A 60 10.40 -48.91 -5.29
C SER A 60 9.87 -50.32 -5.00
N ASP A 61 9.18 -50.97 -5.95
CA ASP A 61 8.59 -52.31 -5.79
C ASP A 61 9.62 -53.45 -5.57
N GLN A 62 10.91 -53.18 -5.75
CA GLN A 62 12.02 -54.08 -5.41
C GLN A 62 12.46 -53.95 -3.93
N GLY A 63 11.66 -53.28 -3.10
CA GLY A 63 11.95 -52.98 -1.70
C GLY A 63 12.97 -51.85 -1.51
N ARG A 64 13.30 -51.11 -2.58
CA ARG A 64 14.28 -50.03 -2.57
C ARG A 64 13.67 -48.74 -2.06
N HIS A 65 14.40 -48.02 -1.21
CA HIS A 65 14.02 -46.68 -0.79
C HIS A 65 14.28 -45.69 -1.93
N VAL A 66 13.26 -44.95 -2.34
CA VAL A 66 13.35 -43.95 -3.40
C VAL A 66 12.77 -42.63 -2.91
N ILE A 67 13.59 -41.58 -3.03
CA ILE A 67 13.21 -40.21 -2.72
C ILE A 67 13.29 -39.41 -4.02
N ALA A 68 12.19 -38.78 -4.39
CA ALA A 68 12.11 -37.91 -5.55
C ALA A 68 11.76 -36.49 -5.09
N SER A 69 12.49 -35.50 -5.60
CA SER A 69 12.20 -34.09 -5.29
C SER A 69 10.89 -33.59 -5.91
N THR A 70 10.33 -34.35 -6.86
CA THR A 70 9.09 -34.06 -7.58
C THR A 70 8.30 -35.35 -7.82
N GLY A 71 6.99 -35.20 -8.06
CA GLY A 71 6.17 -36.24 -8.67
C GLY A 71 6.43 -36.33 -10.18
N LEU A 72 5.37 -36.28 -10.99
CA LEU A 72 5.49 -36.24 -12.46
C LEU A 72 5.60 -34.81 -13.02
N GLY A 73 5.74 -33.81 -12.14
CA GLY A 73 5.81 -32.39 -12.49
C GLY A 73 7.24 -31.85 -12.55
N PRO A 74 7.39 -30.53 -12.76
CA PRO A 74 8.69 -29.85 -12.80
C PRO A 74 9.38 -29.77 -11.42
N ALA A 75 10.72 -29.71 -11.43
CA ALA A 75 11.54 -29.30 -10.29
C ALA A 75 11.93 -27.83 -10.41
N PHE A 76 11.95 -27.10 -9.30
CA PHE A 76 12.27 -25.69 -9.25
C PHE A 76 13.53 -25.43 -8.44
N TYR A 77 14.34 -24.50 -8.95
CA TYR A 77 15.58 -24.03 -8.35
C TYR A 77 15.61 -22.52 -8.50
N GLN A 78 15.75 -21.78 -7.41
CA GLN A 78 15.86 -20.32 -7.42
C GLN A 78 17.01 -19.85 -6.54
N ALA A 79 17.35 -18.56 -6.68
CA ALA A 79 18.49 -17.97 -5.98
C ALA A 79 19.75 -18.82 -6.18
N GLU A 80 20.13 -19.09 -7.43
CA GLU A 80 21.30 -19.91 -7.77
C GLU A 80 21.32 -21.33 -7.15
N GLY A 81 20.16 -21.84 -6.72
CA GLY A 81 20.00 -23.16 -6.10
C GLY A 81 19.80 -23.13 -4.58
N TYR A 82 19.93 -21.97 -3.93
CA TYR A 82 19.67 -21.83 -2.47
C TYR A 82 18.22 -22.15 -2.10
N LEU A 83 17.28 -21.86 -3.00
CA LEU A 83 15.90 -22.30 -2.86
C LEU A 83 15.69 -23.53 -3.75
N SER A 84 15.97 -24.72 -3.21
CA SER A 84 15.81 -26.00 -3.90
C SER A 84 15.59 -27.14 -2.92
N PHE A 85 15.06 -28.28 -3.42
CA PHE A 85 14.95 -29.49 -2.63
C PHE A 85 16.31 -29.94 -2.09
N SER A 86 17.33 -30.04 -2.95
CA SER A 86 18.67 -30.47 -2.55
C SER A 86 19.27 -29.61 -1.45
N GLN A 87 19.14 -28.28 -1.52
CA GLN A 87 19.72 -27.41 -0.50
C GLN A 87 19.15 -27.73 0.89
N TYR A 88 17.82 -27.77 1.05
CA TYR A 88 17.20 -28.04 2.34
C TYR A 88 17.42 -29.48 2.81
N PHE A 89 17.26 -30.44 1.91
CA PHE A 89 17.38 -31.85 2.23
C PHE A 89 18.80 -32.22 2.65
N LEU A 90 19.81 -31.79 1.90
CA LEU A 90 21.21 -32.05 2.24
C LEU A 90 21.64 -31.31 3.50
N THR A 91 21.21 -30.06 3.70
CA THR A 91 21.51 -29.31 4.93
C THR A 91 21.06 -30.08 6.17
N ASP A 92 19.83 -30.60 6.15
CA ASP A 92 19.28 -31.37 7.26
C ASP A 92 20.05 -32.68 7.50
N LEU A 93 20.40 -33.38 6.42
CA LEU A 93 21.24 -34.57 6.50
C LEU A 93 22.63 -34.26 7.08
N PHE A 94 23.25 -33.13 6.69
CA PHE A 94 24.53 -32.67 7.24
C PHE A 94 24.44 -32.31 8.72
N GLN A 95 23.29 -31.84 9.18
CA GLN A 95 23.00 -31.59 10.59
C GLN A 95 22.72 -32.88 11.40
N GLY A 96 22.81 -34.05 10.76
CA GLY A 96 22.63 -35.34 11.41
C GLY A 96 21.17 -35.75 11.61
N LYS A 97 20.22 -35.03 11.00
CA LYS A 97 18.82 -35.46 10.97
C LYS A 97 18.70 -36.76 10.16
N SER A 98 17.69 -37.56 10.49
CA SER A 98 17.37 -38.72 9.68
C SER A 98 16.84 -38.31 8.30
N VAL A 99 16.89 -39.24 7.35
CA VAL A 99 16.30 -39.09 6.02
C VAL A 99 14.82 -38.69 6.11
N GLN A 100 14.09 -39.24 7.08
CA GLN A 100 12.69 -38.89 7.33
C GLN A 100 12.53 -37.44 7.80
N GLU A 101 13.31 -37.01 8.80
CA GLU A 101 13.25 -35.65 9.32
C GLU A 101 13.61 -34.63 8.24
N ALA A 102 14.69 -34.90 7.50
CA ALA A 102 15.14 -34.06 6.39
C ALA A 102 14.09 -33.94 5.28
N PHE A 103 13.46 -35.06 4.89
CA PHE A 103 12.43 -35.08 3.87
C PHE A 103 11.17 -34.30 4.29
N LEU A 104 10.65 -34.56 5.50
CA LEU A 104 9.44 -33.89 5.99
C LEU A 104 9.66 -32.39 6.18
N HIS A 105 10.84 -31.99 6.66
CA HIS A 105 11.18 -30.58 6.78
C HIS A 105 11.27 -29.91 5.41
N THR A 106 11.94 -30.55 4.45
CA THR A 106 12.06 -30.05 3.07
C THR A 106 10.71 -29.93 2.38
N ASP A 107 9.87 -30.97 2.43
CA ASP A 107 8.51 -30.96 1.87
C ASP A 107 7.67 -29.83 2.48
N LYS A 108 7.75 -29.64 3.80
CA LYS A 108 7.09 -28.52 4.48
C LYS A 108 7.59 -27.17 3.99
N ILE A 109 8.90 -26.96 3.82
CA ILE A 109 9.44 -25.68 3.33
C ILE A 109 8.93 -25.40 1.91
N LEU A 110 9.06 -26.38 1.00
CA LEU A 110 8.68 -26.24 -0.40
C LEU A 110 7.19 -25.92 -0.59
N ARG A 111 6.29 -26.65 0.09
CA ARG A 111 4.84 -26.39 0.06
C ARG A 111 4.46 -25.00 0.52
N ASN A 112 5.29 -24.44 1.39
CA ASN A 112 5.08 -23.11 1.92
C ASN A 112 5.59 -22.06 0.90
N LEU A 113 6.64 -22.31 0.11
CA LEU A 113 7.24 -21.30 -0.77
C LEU A 113 6.22 -20.82 -1.83
N PRO A 114 6.16 -19.51 -2.15
CA PRO A 114 5.26 -18.98 -3.17
C PRO A 114 5.66 -19.37 -4.60
N GLY A 115 4.76 -19.14 -5.54
CA GLY A 115 4.94 -19.50 -6.95
C GLY A 115 4.94 -21.01 -7.17
N ALA A 116 5.67 -21.42 -8.21
CA ALA A 116 5.65 -22.78 -8.72
C ALA A 116 6.21 -23.83 -7.74
N PHE A 117 6.98 -23.42 -6.72
CA PHE A 117 7.46 -24.33 -5.66
C PHE A 117 6.35 -25.08 -4.92
N ARG A 118 5.12 -24.52 -4.80
CA ARG A 118 4.00 -25.26 -4.18
C ARG A 118 3.50 -26.43 -5.02
N GLN A 119 3.81 -26.41 -6.31
CA GLN A 119 3.45 -27.47 -7.24
C GLN A 119 4.49 -28.59 -7.25
N GLN A 120 5.69 -28.32 -6.73
CA GLN A 120 6.68 -29.35 -6.50
C GLN A 120 6.18 -30.25 -5.37
N ASP A 121 5.92 -31.51 -5.71
CA ASP A 121 5.36 -32.53 -4.81
C ASP A 121 6.41 -33.63 -4.60
N PRO A 122 7.32 -33.48 -3.63
CA PRO A 122 8.30 -34.50 -3.30
C PRO A 122 7.64 -35.81 -2.85
N GLY A 123 8.25 -36.94 -3.20
CA GLY A 123 7.81 -38.26 -2.77
C GLY A 123 8.93 -39.02 -2.06
N LEU A 124 8.63 -39.62 -0.92
CA LEU A 124 9.47 -40.61 -0.25
C LEU A 124 8.71 -41.93 -0.22
N GLU A 125 9.28 -42.95 -0.84
CA GLU A 125 8.75 -44.30 -0.79
C GLU A 125 9.83 -45.23 -0.20
N ALA A 126 9.50 -45.93 0.88
CA ALA A 126 10.33 -46.96 1.46
C ALA A 126 9.60 -48.31 1.69
N GLU A 127 8.27 -48.40 1.58
CA GLU A 127 7.50 -49.64 1.76
C GLU A 127 7.47 -50.59 0.55
N GLY A 128 7.89 -50.14 -0.62
CA GLY A 128 7.86 -50.90 -1.87
C GLY A 128 6.44 -51.21 -2.36
N ASN A 129 5.48 -50.34 -2.05
CA ASN A 129 4.07 -50.44 -2.45
C ASN A 129 3.68 -49.43 -3.55
N LEU A 130 4.64 -48.65 -4.06
CA LEU A 130 4.51 -47.62 -5.09
C LEU A 130 3.67 -46.39 -4.68
N ILE A 131 3.31 -46.26 -3.41
CA ILE A 131 2.54 -45.12 -2.89
C ILE A 131 3.46 -44.33 -1.96
N PRO A 132 4.03 -43.20 -2.40
CA PRO A 132 4.92 -42.43 -1.56
C PRO A 132 4.17 -41.74 -0.42
N ASN A 133 4.94 -41.26 0.55
CA ASN A 133 4.51 -40.38 1.64
C ASN A 133 3.49 -41.03 2.58
N GLN A 134 3.55 -42.35 2.76
CA GLN A 134 2.74 -43.07 3.73
C GLN A 134 3.41 -43.09 5.11
N PRO A 135 2.63 -43.26 6.20
CA PRO A 135 3.19 -43.41 7.53
C PRO A 135 4.25 -44.51 7.65
N GLY A 136 4.13 -45.61 6.90
CA GLY A 136 5.12 -46.68 6.94
C GLY A 136 6.42 -46.33 6.21
N ASP A 137 6.37 -45.52 5.14
CA ASP A 137 7.56 -45.00 4.47
C ASP A 137 8.42 -44.18 5.43
N TYR A 138 7.78 -43.28 6.19
CA TYR A 138 8.43 -42.47 7.20
C TYR A 138 9.01 -43.31 8.34
N LEU A 139 8.29 -44.35 8.78
CA LEU A 139 8.78 -45.26 9.83
C LEU A 139 10.03 -46.04 9.37
N GLN A 140 10.11 -46.43 8.11
CA GLN A 140 11.28 -47.15 7.58
C GLN A 140 12.54 -46.27 7.45
N THR A 141 12.35 -44.95 7.33
CA THR A 141 13.43 -43.98 7.14
C THR A 141 13.75 -43.17 8.40
N LEU A 142 13.04 -43.44 9.51
CA LEU A 142 13.16 -42.72 10.78
C LEU A 142 14.58 -42.76 11.37
N ASP A 143 15.26 -43.92 11.27
CA ASP A 143 16.60 -44.13 11.81
C ASP A 143 17.69 -44.11 10.71
N ALA A 144 17.32 -43.81 9.46
CA ALA A 144 18.24 -43.79 8.34
C ALA A 144 19.04 -42.48 8.34
N ILE A 145 20.33 -42.55 8.67
CA ILE A 145 21.22 -41.39 8.73
C ILE A 145 22.34 -41.59 7.71
N ILE A 146 22.51 -40.60 6.81
CA ILE A 146 23.63 -40.55 5.87
C ILE A 146 24.83 -39.96 6.62
N GLY A 147 25.43 -40.76 7.51
CA GLY A 147 26.46 -40.30 8.44
C GLY A 147 27.64 -39.59 7.74
N ALA A 148 28.19 -38.57 8.41
CA ALA A 148 29.47 -37.94 8.07
C ALA A 148 30.62 -38.56 8.90
N PRO A 149 31.87 -38.16 8.61
CA PRO A 149 32.65 -37.62 9.71
C PRO A 149 33.04 -36.19 9.39
N PHE A 150 32.16 -35.24 9.67
CA PHE A 150 32.60 -33.92 10.13
C PHE A 150 31.52 -33.29 11.00
N GLU A 151 31.96 -32.63 12.07
CA GLU A 151 31.15 -31.67 12.81
C GLU A 151 31.00 -30.43 11.92
N LEU A 152 29.76 -29.98 11.68
CA LEU A 152 29.54 -28.57 11.45
C LEU A 152 29.86 -27.89 12.78
N GLY A 153 30.96 -27.13 12.81
CA GLY A 153 31.35 -26.37 14.00
C GLY A 153 30.40 -25.24 14.34
N ASP A 154 29.47 -24.96 13.43
CA ASP A 154 28.90 -23.64 13.21
C ASP A 154 27.37 -23.72 12.99
N LEU A 155 26.64 -22.80 13.60
CA LEU A 155 25.17 -22.78 13.66
C LEU A 155 24.59 -22.05 12.44
N SER A 156 23.66 -22.68 11.73
CA SER A 156 22.96 -22.02 10.61
C SER A 156 22.36 -20.68 11.06
N PRO A 157 22.47 -19.61 10.25
CA PRO A 157 21.90 -18.33 10.60
C PRO A 157 20.38 -18.46 10.80
N GLN A 158 19.82 -17.70 11.74
CA GLN A 158 18.40 -17.73 12.03
C GLN A 158 17.76 -16.39 11.73
N ILE A 159 16.93 -16.33 10.69
CA ILE A 159 16.11 -15.15 10.42
C ILE A 159 14.99 -15.09 11.46
N LYS A 160 15.07 -14.13 12.39
CA LYS A 160 14.12 -14.01 13.51
C LYS A 160 12.84 -13.29 13.10
N THR A 161 12.96 -12.22 12.30
CA THR A 161 11.83 -11.38 11.88
C THR A 161 12.12 -10.73 10.54
N SER A 162 11.08 -10.51 9.74
CA SER A 162 11.12 -9.69 8.53
C SER A 162 10.06 -8.59 8.58
N SER A 163 10.32 -7.43 8.00
CA SER A 163 9.38 -6.30 8.00
C SER A 163 9.53 -5.38 6.79
N LEU A 164 8.48 -4.62 6.50
CA LEU A 164 8.43 -3.60 5.46
C LEU A 164 8.27 -2.23 6.13
N ALA A 165 9.22 -1.32 5.93
CA ALA A 165 9.39 -0.19 6.86
C ALA A 165 9.13 1.21 6.29
N SER A 166 9.36 1.48 4.99
CA SER A 166 9.22 2.84 4.46
C SER A 166 9.15 2.95 2.95
N VAL A 167 8.49 4.02 2.47
CA VAL A 167 8.56 4.51 1.09
C VAL A 167 9.74 5.50 0.98
N VAL A 168 10.62 5.31 0.00
CA VAL A 168 11.72 6.25 -0.24
C VAL A 168 11.18 7.49 -0.95
N GLY A 169 11.10 8.64 -0.28
CA GLY A 169 10.62 9.88 -0.93
C GLY A 169 9.82 10.87 -0.08
N GLY A 170 9.65 10.66 1.22
CA GLY A 170 9.06 11.68 2.11
C GLY A 170 7.53 11.72 2.18
N ALA A 171 6.82 10.79 1.54
CA ALA A 171 5.38 10.61 1.78
C ALA A 171 5.13 10.02 3.19
N GLY A 172 4.18 10.63 3.91
CA GLY A 172 3.88 10.39 5.32
C GLY A 172 3.64 8.91 5.68
N LYS A 173 4.21 8.53 6.83
CA LYS A 173 4.29 7.17 7.39
C LYS A 173 2.92 6.59 7.77
N ARG A 174 2.63 5.38 7.27
CA ARG A 174 2.02 4.31 8.07
C ARG A 174 2.80 3.02 7.87
N VAL A 175 3.73 2.79 8.79
CA VAL A 175 4.54 1.57 8.87
C VAL A 175 3.69 0.48 9.50
N VAL A 176 3.57 -0.67 8.85
CA VAL A 176 3.06 -1.89 9.50
C VAL A 176 4.26 -2.56 10.17
N THR A 177 4.53 -2.20 11.42
CA THR A 177 5.45 -2.98 12.25
C THR A 177 4.77 -4.27 12.70
N GLN A 178 5.45 -5.39 12.49
CA GLN A 178 5.04 -6.73 12.89
C GLN A 178 4.85 -6.79 14.42
N THR A 179 3.64 -7.09 14.90
CA THR A 179 3.34 -7.28 16.33
C THR A 179 3.06 -8.74 16.71
N ARG A 180 3.12 -9.70 15.77
CA ARG A 180 2.83 -11.11 16.04
C ARG A 180 3.88 -12.08 15.46
N PRO A 181 4.15 -13.21 16.15
CA PRO A 181 5.08 -14.24 15.69
C PRO A 181 4.65 -14.85 14.36
N VAL A 182 5.64 -15.15 13.50
CA VAL A 182 5.48 -15.72 12.14
C VAL A 182 4.72 -17.05 12.13
N PHE A 183 4.72 -17.81 13.24
CA PHE A 183 4.07 -19.12 13.31
C PHE A 183 2.53 -19.08 13.22
N ASP A 184 1.90 -17.92 13.43
CA ASP A 184 0.44 -17.75 13.39
C ASP A 184 -0.11 -17.17 12.06
N ASP A 185 0.76 -16.80 11.11
CA ASP A 185 0.34 -16.31 9.78
C ASP A 185 1.26 -16.88 8.68
N PRO A 186 0.80 -17.88 7.89
CA PRO A 186 1.61 -18.51 6.85
C PRO A 186 2.00 -17.57 5.69
N GLN A 187 1.46 -16.35 5.67
CA GLN A 187 1.73 -15.35 4.64
C GLN A 187 2.67 -14.23 5.10
N GLY A 188 3.10 -14.25 6.37
CA GLY A 188 3.98 -13.22 6.93
C GLY A 188 3.34 -11.82 7.01
N PRO A 189 4.12 -10.79 7.39
CA PRO A 189 3.61 -9.42 7.43
C PRO A 189 3.19 -8.95 6.03
N ARG A 190 2.14 -8.10 5.96
CA ARG A 190 1.60 -7.55 4.71
C ARG A 190 1.62 -6.03 4.72
N LEU A 191 2.07 -5.42 3.64
CA LEU A 191 2.02 -3.96 3.42
C LEU A 191 1.12 -3.64 2.22
N LYS A 192 0.11 -2.79 2.41
CA LYS A 192 -0.76 -2.31 1.33
C LYS A 192 -0.31 -0.93 0.87
N LEU A 193 -0.07 -0.76 -0.43
CA LEU A 193 0.38 0.49 -1.04
C LEU A 193 -0.44 0.79 -2.28
N ALA A 194 -0.76 2.07 -2.50
CA ALA A 194 -1.15 2.52 -3.82
C ALA A 194 0.05 2.35 -4.78
N ARG A 195 -0.22 2.00 -6.04
CA ARG A 195 0.81 1.81 -7.08
C ARG A 195 1.84 2.95 -7.13
N SER A 196 1.40 4.20 -7.10
CA SER A 196 2.27 5.37 -7.13
C SER A 196 3.25 5.47 -5.95
N LEU A 197 2.89 4.89 -4.80
CA LEU A 197 3.77 4.81 -3.64
C LEU A 197 4.70 3.59 -3.71
N ALA A 198 4.24 2.49 -4.29
CA ALA A 198 5.06 1.29 -4.47
C ALA A 198 6.22 1.54 -5.46
N GLU A 199 5.97 2.31 -6.51
CA GLU A 199 6.97 2.75 -7.50
C GLU A 199 8.08 3.64 -6.91
N GLN A 200 7.85 4.27 -5.75
CA GLN A 200 8.85 5.11 -5.07
C GLN A 200 9.88 4.30 -4.28
N GLY A 201 9.69 2.99 -4.13
CA GLY A 201 10.62 2.11 -3.42
C GLY A 201 10.16 1.77 -2.01
N VAL A 202 10.14 0.48 -1.69
CA VAL A 202 9.81 -0.07 -0.37
C VAL A 202 11.08 -0.61 0.29
N GLU A 203 11.34 -0.17 1.53
CA GLU A 203 12.38 -0.79 2.36
C GLU A 203 11.93 -2.18 2.82
N ILE A 204 12.70 -3.19 2.39
CA ILE A 204 12.62 -4.57 2.85
C ILE A 204 13.70 -4.77 3.90
N SER A 205 13.36 -5.47 4.99
CA SER A 205 14.29 -5.61 6.08
C SER A 205 14.12 -6.88 6.90
N ALA A 206 15.20 -7.36 7.52
CA ALA A 206 15.22 -8.55 8.34
C ALA A 206 16.16 -8.42 9.55
N ARG A 207 15.84 -9.14 10.62
CA ARG A 207 16.76 -9.40 11.73
C ARG A 207 17.21 -10.85 11.66
N ILE A 208 18.52 -11.03 11.61
CA ILE A 208 19.15 -12.33 11.45
C ILE A 208 20.09 -12.50 12.63
N ASP A 209 19.93 -13.61 13.33
CA ASP A 209 20.84 -14.07 14.37
C ASP A 209 21.90 -14.92 13.68
N ASP A 210 23.09 -14.37 13.63
CA ASP A 210 24.28 -14.98 13.04
C ASP A 210 25.33 -15.08 14.14
N PRO A 211 25.33 -16.18 14.90
CA PRO A 211 26.16 -16.30 16.10
C PRO A 211 27.66 -16.31 15.80
N GLU A 212 28.05 -16.64 14.57
CA GLU A 212 29.45 -16.71 14.13
C GLU A 212 29.90 -15.52 13.28
N ASP A 213 28.99 -14.59 12.94
CA ASP A 213 29.26 -13.40 12.11
C ASP A 213 29.86 -13.80 10.74
N GLN A 214 29.31 -14.88 10.16
CA GLN A 214 29.78 -15.55 8.95
C GLN A 214 28.82 -15.41 7.75
N LEU A 215 27.77 -14.59 7.84
CA LEU A 215 26.82 -14.36 6.75
C LEU A 215 27.51 -13.91 5.46
N GLN A 216 27.36 -14.72 4.41
CA GLN A 216 27.86 -14.45 3.06
C GLN A 216 26.79 -13.79 2.18
N VAL A 217 25.55 -14.27 2.29
CA VAL A 217 24.44 -13.83 1.44
C VAL A 217 23.25 -13.46 2.31
N VAL A 218 22.70 -12.27 2.10
CA VAL A 218 21.38 -11.89 2.61
C VAL A 218 20.63 -11.19 1.49
N ARG A 219 19.55 -11.81 1.00
CA ARG A 219 18.80 -11.30 -0.15
C ARG A 219 17.30 -11.43 0.05
N ALA A 220 16.57 -10.52 -0.59
CA ALA A 220 15.13 -10.58 -0.74
C ALA A 220 14.79 -10.85 -2.20
N MET A 221 14.05 -11.92 -2.47
CA MET A 221 13.51 -12.25 -3.78
C MET A 221 12.06 -11.76 -3.89
N ILE A 222 11.73 -11.09 -4.99
CA ILE A 222 10.43 -10.44 -5.23
C ILE A 222 9.72 -11.17 -6.35
N ILE A 223 8.51 -11.67 -6.07
CA ILE A 223 7.73 -12.44 -7.04
C ILE A 223 6.57 -11.57 -7.57
N PRO A 224 6.56 -11.22 -8.87
CA PRO A 224 5.46 -10.47 -9.47
C PRO A 224 4.11 -11.21 -9.41
N PRO A 225 2.97 -10.51 -9.33
CA PRO A 225 1.64 -11.10 -9.38
C PRO A 225 1.39 -11.91 -10.66
N SER A 226 1.94 -11.45 -11.79
CA SER A 226 1.84 -12.10 -13.10
C SER A 226 2.74 -13.32 -13.27
N ALA A 227 3.61 -13.64 -12.30
CA ALA A 227 4.48 -14.81 -12.33
C ALA A 227 3.61 -16.09 -12.32
N SER A 228 3.10 -16.46 -13.49
CA SER A 228 2.28 -17.64 -13.73
C SER A 228 3.15 -18.88 -13.72
N ASP A 229 2.53 -20.01 -13.40
CA ASP A 229 3.18 -21.32 -13.36
C ASP A 229 3.54 -21.88 -14.75
N GLU A 230 3.29 -21.12 -15.84
CA GLU A 230 3.37 -21.60 -17.23
C GLU A 230 4.53 -21.03 -18.07
N GLU A 231 5.22 -19.97 -17.64
CA GLU A 231 6.38 -19.43 -18.38
C GLU A 231 7.71 -20.08 -17.98
N GLU A 232 8.65 -20.18 -18.95
CA GLU A 232 10.01 -20.67 -18.72
C GLU A 232 10.69 -19.91 -17.58
N LEU A 233 10.87 -20.59 -16.44
CA LEU A 233 11.67 -20.25 -15.26
C LEU A 233 12.08 -18.77 -15.17
N PRO A 234 11.15 -17.84 -14.88
CA PRO A 234 11.50 -16.44 -14.75
C PRO A 234 12.51 -16.28 -13.61
N GLN A 235 13.66 -15.69 -13.91
CA GLN A 235 14.58 -15.22 -12.88
C GLN A 235 13.88 -14.07 -12.16
N TYR A 236 13.47 -14.31 -10.92
CA TYR A 236 12.79 -13.28 -10.14
C TYR A 236 13.76 -12.17 -9.74
N PRO A 237 13.29 -10.91 -9.69
CA PRO A 237 14.07 -9.81 -9.15
C PRO A 237 14.55 -10.11 -7.73
N GLU A 238 15.81 -9.80 -7.45
CA GLU A 238 16.41 -9.91 -6.13
C GLU A 238 17.00 -8.59 -5.69
N VAL A 239 16.94 -8.34 -4.38
CA VAL A 239 17.60 -7.22 -3.72
C VAL A 239 18.53 -7.75 -2.66
N GLU A 240 19.80 -7.39 -2.76
CA GLU A 240 20.79 -7.63 -1.72
C GLU A 240 20.51 -6.69 -0.53
N LEU A 241 20.45 -7.28 0.67
CA LEU A 241 20.25 -6.53 1.90
C LEU A 241 21.62 -6.23 2.51
N GLN A 242 21.77 -5.03 3.05
CA GLN A 242 22.97 -4.58 3.72
C GLN A 242 22.69 -4.36 5.20
N LEU A 243 23.65 -4.72 6.04
CA LEU A 243 23.57 -4.52 7.48
C LEU A 243 23.65 -3.01 7.80
N ASP A 244 22.62 -2.48 8.46
CA ASP A 244 22.55 -1.09 8.90
C ASP A 244 23.20 -0.89 10.30
N SER A 245 23.24 0.36 10.76
CA SER A 245 23.81 0.72 12.06
C SER A 245 23.04 0.18 13.27
N ASP A 246 21.79 -0.24 13.09
CA ASP A 246 20.92 -0.78 14.14
C ASP A 246 20.96 -2.33 14.18
N GLY A 247 21.84 -2.96 13.38
CA GLY A 247 21.98 -4.41 13.29
C GLY A 247 20.84 -5.08 12.51
N LYS A 248 20.19 -4.34 11.61
CA LYS A 248 19.12 -4.83 10.74
C LYS A 248 19.63 -4.91 9.31
N TRP A 249 19.31 -5.99 8.62
CA TRP A 249 19.59 -6.11 7.19
C TRP A 249 18.50 -5.37 6.42
N THR A 250 18.88 -4.46 5.53
CA THR A 250 17.95 -3.56 4.83
C THR A 250 18.29 -3.43 3.34
N GLY A 251 17.27 -3.25 2.51
CA GLY A 251 17.40 -3.03 1.07
C GLY A 251 16.14 -2.37 0.52
N ILE A 252 16.23 -1.72 -0.63
CA ILE A 252 15.12 -1.00 -1.25
C ILE A 252 14.78 -1.64 -2.59
N TYR A 253 13.49 -1.93 -2.82
CA TYR A 253 12.98 -2.36 -4.12
C TYR A 253 11.87 -1.43 -4.59
N SER A 254 11.95 -0.93 -5.83
CA SER A 254 11.00 0.05 -6.40
C SER A 254 10.24 -0.44 -7.63
N GLU A 255 10.52 -1.62 -8.14
CA GLU A 255 9.91 -2.14 -9.38
C GLU A 255 8.63 -2.95 -9.10
N PHE A 256 7.75 -2.39 -8.26
CA PHE A 256 6.40 -2.92 -7.98
C PHE A 256 5.40 -2.38 -9.01
N LEU A 257 5.52 -2.81 -10.27
CA LEU A 257 4.87 -2.17 -11.43
C LEU A 257 3.44 -2.67 -11.73
N GLU A 258 3.12 -3.89 -11.32
CA GLU A 258 1.82 -4.53 -11.48
C GLU A 258 0.96 -4.38 -10.23
N GLU A 259 -0.36 -4.32 -10.42
CA GLU A 259 -1.32 -4.44 -9.34
C GLU A 259 -1.42 -5.90 -8.87
N GLY A 260 -1.52 -6.11 -7.58
CA GLY A 260 -1.68 -7.45 -7.00
C GLY A 260 -0.78 -7.70 -5.80
N VAL A 261 -0.64 -8.97 -5.46
CA VAL A 261 0.12 -9.43 -4.29
C VAL A 261 1.50 -9.88 -4.76
N TYR A 262 2.54 -9.25 -4.22
CA TYR A 262 3.93 -9.63 -4.39
C TYR A 262 4.40 -10.40 -3.16
N PRO A 263 4.59 -11.72 -3.26
CA PRO A 263 5.39 -12.44 -2.29
C PRO A 263 6.84 -11.92 -2.29
N VAL A 264 7.37 -11.68 -1.10
CA VAL A 264 8.78 -11.34 -0.88
C VAL A 264 9.37 -12.41 0.04
N ILE A 265 10.40 -13.10 -0.44
CA ILE A 265 11.11 -14.15 0.30
C ILE A 265 12.48 -13.62 0.71
N ILE A 266 12.79 -13.66 1.99
CA ILE A 266 14.12 -13.31 2.50
C ILE A 266 14.84 -14.58 2.88
N TYR A 267 16.05 -14.77 2.35
CA TYR A 267 16.92 -15.89 2.66
C TYR A 267 18.32 -15.41 3.03
N ALA A 268 19.04 -16.26 3.77
CA ALA A 268 20.37 -15.96 4.27
C ALA A 268 21.24 -17.22 4.27
N VAL A 269 22.52 -17.06 3.96
CA VAL A 269 23.50 -18.15 3.86
C VAL A 269 24.82 -17.69 4.48
N ASP A 270 25.45 -18.54 5.27
CA ASP A 270 26.79 -18.32 5.83
C ASP A 270 27.90 -18.74 4.86
N ASP A 271 29.16 -18.52 5.22
CA ASP A 271 30.33 -18.87 4.41
C ASP A 271 30.58 -20.39 4.27
N ALA A 272 30.01 -21.19 5.18
CA ALA A 272 29.98 -22.64 5.11
C ALA A 272 28.90 -23.18 4.17
N GLY A 273 28.01 -22.32 3.67
CA GLY A 273 26.92 -22.67 2.76
C GLY A 273 25.66 -23.17 3.47
N ASN A 274 25.55 -23.01 4.79
CA ASN A 274 24.32 -23.35 5.51
C ASN A 274 23.27 -22.26 5.25
N ALA A 275 22.07 -22.69 4.88
CA ALA A 275 20.95 -21.80 4.61
C ALA A 275 20.03 -21.68 5.82
N ALA A 276 19.60 -20.45 6.12
CA ALA A 276 18.52 -20.20 7.07
C ALA A 276 17.16 -20.67 6.54
N GLU A 277 16.22 -21.00 7.42
CA GLU A 277 14.81 -21.14 7.04
C GLU A 277 14.32 -19.78 6.46
N PRO A 278 13.80 -19.74 5.22
CA PRO A 278 13.45 -18.48 4.59
C PRO A 278 12.20 -17.87 5.22
N LEU A 279 12.21 -16.55 5.44
CA LEU A 279 11.02 -15.82 5.87
C LEU A 279 10.27 -15.20 4.71
N ARG A 280 8.95 -15.04 4.87
CA ARG A 280 8.08 -14.43 3.88
C ARG A 280 7.40 -13.19 4.40
N THR A 281 7.12 -12.28 3.49
CA THR A 281 6.27 -11.11 3.68
C THR A 281 5.60 -10.79 2.34
N THR A 282 4.61 -9.91 2.30
CA THR A 282 3.98 -9.51 1.05
C THR A 282 3.81 -8.00 0.93
N VAL A 283 3.95 -7.51 -0.30
CA VAL A 283 3.53 -6.18 -0.70
C VAL A 283 2.27 -6.34 -1.54
N VAL A 284 1.21 -5.64 -1.17
CA VAL A 284 -0.03 -5.58 -1.93
C VAL A 284 -0.07 -4.23 -2.61
N VAL A 285 0.03 -4.24 -3.92
CA VAL A 285 -0.09 -3.05 -4.76
C VAL A 285 -1.54 -2.94 -5.20
N GLU A 286 -2.21 -1.91 -4.73
CA GLU A 286 -3.59 -1.60 -5.10
C GLU A 286 -3.59 -0.45 -6.13
N PRO A 287 -4.60 -0.39 -7.02
CA PRO A 287 -4.79 0.78 -7.87
C PRO A 287 -4.85 2.04 -6.99
N PRO A 288 -4.40 3.19 -7.50
CA PRO A 288 -4.60 4.45 -6.78
C PRO A 288 -6.08 4.59 -6.46
N PRO A 289 -6.44 5.06 -5.24
CA PRO A 289 -7.84 5.30 -4.91
C PRO A 289 -8.44 6.23 -5.99
N PRO A 290 -9.70 6.02 -6.39
CA PRO A 290 -10.37 6.95 -7.27
C PRO A 290 -10.30 8.36 -6.68
N LEU A 291 -10.19 9.37 -7.55
CA LEU A 291 -10.22 10.77 -7.11
C LEU A 291 -11.48 10.98 -6.25
N PRO A 292 -11.37 11.70 -5.12
CA PRO A 292 -12.51 11.97 -4.28
C PRO A 292 -13.60 12.69 -5.09
N THR A 293 -14.86 12.30 -4.91
CA THR A 293 -15.99 13.04 -5.48
C THR A 293 -15.90 14.50 -5.04
N GLY A 294 -15.84 15.46 -5.96
CA GLY A 294 -15.71 16.88 -5.64
C GLY A 294 -14.30 17.46 -5.66
N ASP A 295 -13.26 16.67 -5.95
CA ASP A 295 -11.93 17.19 -6.33
C ASP A 295 -11.99 17.63 -7.81
N PHE A 296 -12.32 18.91 -8.03
CA PHE A 296 -12.56 19.47 -9.36
C PHE A 296 -11.26 19.96 -10.02
N ASN A 297 -10.22 20.21 -9.24
CA ASN A 297 -8.93 20.70 -9.73
C ASN A 297 -7.90 19.56 -9.97
N GLY A 298 -8.18 18.35 -9.47
CA GLY A 298 -7.39 17.14 -9.65
C GLY A 298 -6.13 17.05 -8.78
N ASP A 299 -6.07 17.79 -7.67
CA ASP A 299 -4.92 17.81 -6.75
C ASP A 299 -4.94 16.71 -5.68
N GLY A 300 -6.01 15.90 -5.65
CA GLY A 300 -6.21 14.79 -4.75
C GLY A 300 -6.83 15.15 -3.40
N LEU A 301 -7.20 16.43 -3.20
CA LEU A 301 -7.91 16.92 -2.03
C LEU A 301 -9.27 17.48 -2.44
N VAL A 302 -10.23 17.51 -1.50
CA VAL A 302 -11.47 18.28 -1.67
C VAL A 302 -11.38 19.43 -0.69
N ASP A 303 -11.05 20.61 -1.18
CA ASP A 303 -10.79 21.78 -0.34
C ASP A 303 -11.40 23.07 -0.87
N PHE A 304 -11.04 24.20 -0.26
CA PHE A 304 -11.64 25.49 -0.62
C PHE A 304 -11.42 25.89 -2.08
N ALA A 305 -10.36 25.42 -2.74
CA ALA A 305 -10.16 25.64 -4.17
C ALA A 305 -11.29 24.99 -4.97
N ASP A 306 -11.63 23.75 -4.65
CA ASP A 306 -12.76 23.04 -5.26
C ASP A 306 -14.10 23.69 -4.93
N PHE A 307 -14.26 24.22 -3.72
CA PHE A 307 -15.47 24.95 -3.32
C PHE A 307 -15.68 26.19 -4.18
N PHE A 308 -14.64 26.97 -4.50
CA PHE A 308 -14.78 28.13 -5.37
C PHE A 308 -15.14 27.74 -6.80
N MET A 309 -14.54 26.65 -7.31
CA MET A 309 -14.88 26.11 -8.62
C MET A 309 -16.34 25.62 -8.66
N PHE A 310 -16.80 24.97 -7.60
CA PHE A 310 -18.19 24.55 -7.44
C PHE A 310 -19.15 25.75 -7.35
N ALA A 311 -18.81 26.77 -6.55
CA ALA A 311 -19.63 27.96 -6.35
C ALA A 311 -19.79 28.77 -7.64
N ASP A 312 -18.73 28.88 -8.45
CA ASP A 312 -18.79 29.53 -9.76
C ASP A 312 -19.71 28.79 -10.75
N ALA A 313 -19.83 27.46 -10.59
CA ALA A 313 -20.71 26.63 -11.39
C ALA A 313 -22.14 26.53 -10.83
N PHE A 314 -22.42 27.09 -9.65
CA PHE A 314 -23.71 26.96 -8.99
C PHE A 314 -24.83 27.62 -9.81
N GLY A 315 -25.90 26.87 -10.08
CA GLY A 315 -27.00 27.25 -10.98
C GLY A 315 -26.71 27.05 -12.47
N SER A 316 -25.59 26.43 -12.84
CA SER A 316 -25.27 26.07 -14.23
C SER A 316 -25.75 24.65 -14.59
N GLU A 317 -25.59 24.25 -15.85
CA GLU A 317 -25.84 22.89 -16.36
C GLU A 317 -24.53 22.13 -16.63
N ASN A 318 -23.43 22.50 -15.96
CA ASN A 318 -22.12 21.91 -16.23
C ASN A 318 -22.01 20.50 -15.60
N PRO A 319 -21.88 19.43 -16.40
CA PRO A 319 -21.88 18.06 -15.90
C PRO A 319 -20.66 17.72 -15.03
N ALA A 320 -19.60 18.53 -15.04
CA ALA A 320 -18.46 18.34 -14.15
C ALA A 320 -18.80 18.62 -12.66
N TYR A 321 -19.82 19.43 -12.41
CA TYR A 321 -20.23 19.86 -11.07
C TYR A 321 -21.63 19.36 -10.67
N ASP A 322 -22.34 18.71 -11.60
CA ASP A 322 -23.62 18.00 -11.39
C ASP A 322 -23.33 16.58 -10.87
N LEU A 323 -23.08 16.49 -9.57
CA LEU A 323 -22.69 15.28 -8.85
C LEU A 323 -23.85 14.29 -8.70
N ASP A 324 -25.10 14.77 -8.65
CA ASP A 324 -26.30 13.92 -8.54
C ASP A 324 -26.98 13.61 -9.89
N GLN A 325 -26.49 14.21 -10.98
CA GLN A 325 -26.97 14.06 -12.36
C GLN A 325 -28.42 14.54 -12.54
N SER A 326 -28.83 15.56 -11.78
CA SER A 326 -30.13 16.20 -11.91
C SER A 326 -30.25 17.08 -13.16
N GLY A 327 -29.12 17.41 -13.81
CA GLY A 327 -29.02 18.27 -14.98
C GLY A 327 -28.76 19.73 -14.64
N THR A 328 -28.68 20.09 -13.35
CA THR A 328 -28.39 21.46 -12.88
C THR A 328 -27.55 21.40 -11.61
N VAL A 329 -26.51 22.22 -11.52
CA VAL A 329 -25.66 22.34 -10.34
C VAL A 329 -26.42 23.08 -9.26
N ASP A 330 -26.91 22.39 -8.23
CA ASP A 330 -27.73 22.98 -7.18
C ASP A 330 -27.38 22.50 -5.75
N PHE A 331 -28.32 22.66 -4.82
CA PHE A 331 -28.10 22.27 -3.44
C PHE A 331 -27.96 20.75 -3.25
N GLY A 332 -28.54 19.94 -4.14
CA GLY A 332 -28.34 18.48 -4.17
C GLY A 332 -26.87 18.14 -4.35
N ASP A 333 -26.22 18.76 -5.33
CA ASP A 333 -24.77 18.60 -5.57
C ASP A 333 -23.94 19.17 -4.43
N PHE A 334 -24.37 20.29 -3.84
CA PHE A 334 -23.66 20.88 -2.71
C PHE A 334 -23.60 19.92 -1.51
N PHE A 335 -24.66 19.16 -1.24
CA PHE A 335 -24.63 18.18 -0.15
C PHE A 335 -23.68 17.02 -0.43
N LEU A 336 -23.59 16.57 -1.68
CA LEU A 336 -22.63 15.53 -2.09
C LEU A 336 -21.19 16.04 -2.01
N PHE A 337 -20.95 17.27 -2.47
CA PHE A 337 -19.67 17.94 -2.34
C PHE A 337 -19.26 18.15 -0.87
N ALA A 338 -20.19 18.62 -0.03
CA ALA A 338 -19.93 18.90 1.38
C ALA A 338 -19.60 17.65 2.20
N ASP A 339 -20.17 16.49 1.84
CA ASP A 339 -19.83 15.20 2.46
C ASP A 339 -18.38 14.79 2.14
N ALA A 340 -17.90 15.10 0.93
CA ALA A 340 -16.55 14.79 0.49
C ALA A 340 -15.46 15.78 0.96
N PHE A 341 -15.83 17.03 1.27
CA PHE A 341 -14.90 18.10 1.67
C PHE A 341 -14.11 17.83 2.96
N GLY A 342 -14.56 16.89 3.81
CA GLY A 342 -13.78 16.39 4.96
C GLY A 342 -13.41 17.42 6.05
N GLY A 343 -13.78 18.69 5.89
CA GLY A 343 -13.52 19.81 6.80
C GLY A 343 -14.70 20.09 7.75
N PRO A 344 -14.54 20.99 8.74
CA PRO A 344 -15.65 21.36 9.60
C PRO A 344 -16.72 22.05 8.76
N LEU A 345 -17.80 21.32 8.45
CA LEU A 345 -19.00 21.79 7.76
C LEU A 345 -19.46 23.18 8.25
N GLY A 346 -19.24 23.47 9.53
CA GLY A 346 -19.48 24.78 10.15
C GLY A 346 -18.72 25.95 9.50
N LYS A 347 -17.46 25.79 9.08
CA LYS A 347 -16.70 26.86 8.37
C LYS A 347 -17.18 27.07 6.95
N LEU A 348 -17.58 25.98 6.26
CA LEU A 348 -18.18 26.05 4.93
C LEU A 348 -19.55 26.77 4.98
N LEU A 349 -20.37 26.44 5.98
CA LEU A 349 -21.62 27.12 6.25
C LEU A 349 -21.41 28.59 6.64
N GLU A 350 -20.38 28.91 7.43
CA GLU A 350 -20.02 30.29 7.83
C GLU A 350 -19.56 31.13 6.61
N LEU A 351 -18.77 30.56 5.69
CA LEU A 351 -18.39 31.21 4.43
C LEU A 351 -19.58 31.36 3.47
N ALA A 352 -20.42 30.32 3.35
CA ALA A 352 -21.62 30.36 2.53
C ALA A 352 -22.63 31.39 3.06
N GLU A 353 -22.78 31.51 4.39
CA GLU A 353 -23.55 32.58 5.02
C GLU A 353 -22.96 33.96 4.70
N GLU A 354 -21.63 34.12 4.71
CA GLU A 354 -20.99 35.40 4.37
C GLU A 354 -21.21 35.81 2.91
N MET A 355 -21.23 34.84 1.97
CA MET A 355 -21.53 35.06 0.55
C MET A 355 -23.04 35.24 0.28
N LEU A 356 -23.92 34.56 1.01
CA LEU A 356 -25.39 34.69 0.93
C LEU A 356 -25.94 35.95 1.62
N LEU A 357 -25.16 36.60 2.50
CA LEU A 357 -25.54 37.83 3.22
C LEU A 357 -25.12 39.14 2.51
N LEU A 358 -24.50 39.07 1.34
CA LEU A 358 -24.21 40.25 0.55
C LEU A 358 -25.51 40.83 -0.02
N PRO A 359 -25.77 42.14 0.13
CA PRO A 359 -26.99 42.74 -0.41
C PRO A 359 -27.02 42.61 -1.93
N THR A 360 -28.12 42.14 -2.48
CA THR A 360 -28.35 42.11 -3.94
C THR A 360 -28.89 43.43 -4.49
N GLU A 361 -29.33 44.33 -3.60
CA GLU A 361 -29.93 45.62 -3.96
C GLU A 361 -29.38 46.79 -3.12
N TYR A 362 -29.31 47.96 -3.75
CA TYR A 362 -29.04 49.22 -3.05
C TYR A 362 -30.21 49.57 -2.13
N SER A 363 -29.93 49.97 -0.88
CA SER A 363 -30.98 50.43 0.02
C SER A 363 -30.48 51.40 1.10
N LEU A 364 -31.34 52.36 1.48
CA LEU A 364 -31.18 53.23 2.65
C LEU A 364 -32.32 52.95 3.65
N ARG A 365 -32.01 52.33 4.78
CA ARG A 365 -33.00 52.02 5.82
C ARG A 365 -33.39 53.28 6.60
N ALA A 366 -34.60 53.28 7.15
CA ALA A 366 -35.07 54.35 8.02
C ALA A 366 -34.09 54.53 9.21
N PRO A 367 -33.62 55.76 9.48
CA PRO A 367 -32.74 56.03 10.63
C PRO A 367 -33.42 55.61 11.94
N TYR A 368 -32.66 55.00 12.86
CA TYR A 368 -33.17 54.52 14.15
C TYR A 368 -32.21 54.82 15.31
N PRO A 369 -32.69 55.31 16.47
CA PRO A 369 -34.09 55.64 16.76
C PRO A 369 -34.57 56.89 16.00
N ASN A 370 -35.87 57.00 15.73
CA ASN A 370 -36.48 58.19 15.13
C ASN A 370 -37.87 58.40 15.75
N PRO A 371 -38.10 59.47 16.54
CA PRO A 371 -37.17 60.57 16.82
C PRO A 371 -35.92 60.16 17.63
N PHE A 372 -34.82 60.91 17.51
CA PHE A 372 -33.60 60.71 18.31
C PHE A 372 -33.25 61.94 19.16
N ASN A 373 -32.56 61.72 20.28
CA ASN A 373 -32.20 62.78 21.24
C ASN A 373 -30.70 62.95 21.52
N SER A 374 -29.86 62.09 20.96
CA SER A 374 -28.39 62.19 21.09
C SER A 374 -27.71 61.66 19.85
N GLU A 375 -28.05 60.44 19.44
CA GLU A 375 -27.52 59.82 18.24
C GLU A 375 -28.58 59.02 17.48
N VAL A 376 -28.42 58.93 16.17
CA VAL A 376 -29.21 58.08 15.29
C VAL A 376 -28.31 57.24 14.41
N VAL A 377 -28.68 55.98 14.22
CA VAL A 377 -28.00 55.06 13.33
C VAL A 377 -28.65 55.10 11.95
N VAL A 378 -27.84 55.34 10.93
CA VAL A 378 -28.21 55.25 9.51
C VAL A 378 -27.55 54.00 8.92
N LYS A 379 -28.35 53.09 8.37
CA LYS A 379 -27.88 51.86 7.73
C LYS A 379 -28.18 51.87 6.23
N TYR A 380 -27.22 51.45 5.42
CA TYR A 380 -27.39 51.31 3.98
C TYR A 380 -26.67 50.08 3.41
N SER A 381 -27.05 49.65 2.21
CA SER A 381 -26.53 48.46 1.55
C SER A 381 -26.03 48.78 0.14
N LEU A 382 -24.91 48.19 -0.26
CA LEU A 382 -24.30 48.33 -1.58
C LEU A 382 -24.07 46.93 -2.21
N PRO A 383 -24.74 46.58 -3.32
CA PRO A 383 -24.51 45.31 -4.02
C PRO A 383 -23.20 45.27 -4.80
N GLN A 384 -22.59 46.43 -5.06
CA GLN A 384 -21.29 46.57 -5.73
C GLN A 384 -20.50 47.68 -5.04
N GLU A 385 -19.17 47.62 -5.10
CA GLU A 385 -18.31 48.70 -4.61
C GLU A 385 -18.43 49.97 -5.47
N GLY A 386 -18.26 51.14 -4.86
CA GLY A 386 -18.38 52.41 -5.59
C GLY A 386 -18.32 53.65 -4.72
N ASP A 387 -18.36 54.81 -5.36
CA ASP A 387 -18.40 56.10 -4.67
C ASP A 387 -19.79 56.36 -4.07
N VAL A 388 -19.79 56.70 -2.77
CA VAL A 388 -21.00 56.94 -1.99
C VAL A 388 -21.00 58.34 -1.38
N GLU A 389 -22.17 58.98 -1.42
CA GLU A 389 -22.45 60.22 -0.69
C GLU A 389 -23.65 60.01 0.23
N LEU A 390 -23.44 60.14 1.55
CA LEU A 390 -24.51 60.12 2.56
C LEU A 390 -24.59 61.48 3.24
N VAL A 391 -25.66 62.22 2.96
CA VAL A 391 -25.78 63.65 3.30
C VAL A 391 -27.07 63.92 4.08
N VAL A 392 -26.97 64.76 5.10
CA VAL A 392 -28.10 65.26 5.89
C VAL A 392 -28.44 66.69 5.47
N TYR A 393 -29.72 66.95 5.27
CA TYR A 393 -30.28 68.25 4.90
C TYR A 393 -31.27 68.75 5.96
N ASN A 394 -31.36 70.06 6.14
CA ASN A 394 -32.44 70.68 6.89
C ASN A 394 -33.75 70.78 6.08
N ALA A 395 -34.83 71.26 6.69
CA ALA A 395 -36.14 71.42 6.05
C ALA A 395 -36.15 72.38 4.83
N LEU A 396 -35.13 73.25 4.70
CA LEU A 396 -34.96 74.16 3.56
C LEU A 396 -34.14 73.51 2.42
N GLY A 397 -33.71 72.26 2.56
CA GLY A 397 -32.87 71.57 1.58
C GLY A 397 -31.40 71.98 1.59
N GLN A 398 -30.94 72.66 2.65
CA GLN A 398 -29.52 73.02 2.81
C GLN A 398 -28.77 71.85 3.46
N VAL A 399 -27.58 71.55 2.95
CA VAL A 399 -26.69 70.53 3.54
C VAL A 399 -26.26 71.00 4.92
N VAL A 400 -26.49 70.16 5.93
CA VAL A 400 -26.06 70.42 7.31
C VAL A 400 -24.91 69.50 7.73
N ARG A 401 -24.88 68.25 7.23
CA ARG A 401 -23.83 67.29 7.57
C ARG A 401 -23.56 66.34 6.41
N ARG A 402 -22.29 66.07 6.11
CA ARG A 402 -21.88 64.92 5.29
C ARG A 402 -21.40 63.81 6.20
N LEU A 403 -22.10 62.67 6.16
CA LEU A 403 -21.80 61.51 6.99
C LEU A 403 -20.78 60.60 6.32
N VAL A 404 -20.86 60.45 5.00
CA VAL A 404 -19.94 59.65 4.18
C VAL A 404 -19.71 60.36 2.86
N THR A 405 -18.47 60.37 2.40
CA THR A 405 -18.08 60.80 1.05
C THR A 405 -16.89 59.96 0.59
N GLY A 406 -17.00 59.38 -0.61
CA GLY A 406 -15.92 58.63 -1.28
C GLY A 406 -16.20 57.14 -1.41
N HIS A 407 -15.18 56.40 -1.85
CA HIS A 407 -15.29 54.99 -2.20
C HIS A 407 -15.60 54.08 -1.00
N ARG A 408 -16.50 53.11 -1.21
CA ARG A 408 -16.90 52.09 -0.24
C ARG A 408 -17.02 50.73 -0.94
N GLY A 409 -16.52 49.68 -0.26
CA GLY A 409 -16.67 48.30 -0.72
C GLY A 409 -18.13 47.82 -0.68
N MET A 410 -18.42 46.75 -1.41
CA MET A 410 -19.72 46.08 -1.37
C MET A 410 -20.07 45.62 0.06
N GLY A 411 -21.36 45.54 0.38
CA GLY A 411 -21.85 45.06 1.68
C GLY A 411 -22.81 45.98 2.41
N HIS A 412 -23.12 45.63 3.66
CA HIS A 412 -23.95 46.43 4.56
C HIS A 412 -23.10 47.42 5.37
N HIS A 413 -23.52 48.68 5.40
CA HIS A 413 -22.80 49.78 6.04
C HIS A 413 -23.64 50.44 7.14
N ARG A 414 -22.96 50.97 8.17
CA ARG A 414 -23.59 51.65 9.32
C ARG A 414 -22.84 52.94 9.65
N VAL A 415 -23.57 54.03 9.83
CA VAL A 415 -23.03 55.33 10.27
C VAL A 415 -23.88 55.90 11.39
N VAL A 416 -23.24 56.59 12.33
CA VAL A 416 -23.90 57.27 13.45
C VAL A 416 -23.87 58.78 13.20
N TRP A 417 -25.01 59.43 13.43
CA TRP A 417 -25.12 60.89 13.41
C TRP A 417 -25.57 61.40 14.77
N ASP A 418 -24.89 62.42 15.29
CA ASP A 418 -25.04 62.96 16.64
C ASP A 418 -25.84 64.28 16.70
N GLY A 419 -26.54 64.63 15.61
CA GLY A 419 -27.32 65.87 15.53
C GLY A 419 -26.47 67.14 15.39
N ARG A 420 -25.20 67.03 14.99
CA ARG A 420 -24.32 68.18 14.72
C ARG A 420 -24.11 68.43 13.22
N ASP A 421 -23.72 69.66 12.89
CA ASP A 421 -23.33 70.08 11.54
C ASP A 421 -21.87 69.71 11.20
N ASP A 422 -21.42 70.00 9.97
CA ASP A 422 -20.04 69.74 9.51
C ASP A 422 -18.96 70.44 10.36
N VAL A 423 -19.29 71.54 11.06
CA VAL A 423 -18.36 72.30 11.92
C VAL A 423 -18.53 71.98 13.42
N GLY A 424 -19.30 70.93 13.75
CA GLY A 424 -19.46 70.41 15.11
C GLY A 424 -20.48 71.18 15.98
N ARG A 425 -21.23 72.12 15.40
CA ARG A 425 -22.27 72.86 16.13
C ARG A 425 -23.53 72.01 16.24
N GLY A 426 -24.16 72.04 17.41
CA GLY A 426 -25.43 71.35 17.62
C GLY A 426 -26.54 72.00 16.79
N LEU A 427 -27.35 71.16 16.14
CA LEU A 427 -28.50 71.61 15.36
C LEU A 427 -29.73 71.83 16.26
N ALA A 428 -30.73 72.52 15.73
CA ALA A 428 -32.00 72.74 16.43
C ALA A 428 -32.88 71.48 16.41
N THR A 429 -33.76 71.33 17.41
CA THR A 429 -34.86 70.35 17.35
C THR A 429 -35.69 70.57 16.08
N GLY A 430 -35.93 69.51 15.30
CA GLY A 430 -36.62 69.65 14.01
C GLY A 430 -36.53 68.41 13.12
N MET A 431 -37.10 68.54 11.92
CA MET A 431 -37.08 67.50 10.88
C MET A 431 -35.89 67.68 9.94
N TYR A 432 -35.21 66.58 9.65
CA TYR A 432 -34.07 66.50 8.74
C TYR A 432 -34.29 65.39 7.70
N LEU A 433 -33.59 65.50 6.58
CA LEU A 433 -33.60 64.52 5.49
C LEU A 433 -32.21 63.90 5.35
N VAL A 434 -32.13 62.57 5.35
CA VAL A 434 -30.91 61.81 5.06
C VAL A 434 -31.00 61.24 3.65
N GLN A 435 -30.01 61.52 2.81
CA GLN A 435 -29.97 61.08 1.42
C GLN A 435 -28.73 60.22 1.17
N LEU A 436 -28.94 59.06 0.56
CA LEU A 436 -27.88 58.22 0.00
C LEU A 436 -27.83 58.41 -1.52
N ARG A 437 -26.63 58.59 -2.05
CA ARG A 437 -26.31 58.49 -3.48
C ARG A 437 -25.18 57.47 -3.69
N ALA A 438 -25.37 56.56 -4.64
CA ALA A 438 -24.38 55.58 -5.07
C ALA A 438 -24.59 55.30 -6.56
N GLY A 439 -23.71 55.80 -7.42
CA GLY A 439 -23.96 55.81 -8.87
C GLY A 439 -25.28 56.50 -9.23
N ASP A 440 -26.15 55.82 -9.96
CA ASP A 440 -27.49 56.30 -10.33
C ASP A 440 -28.54 56.10 -9.22
N PHE A 441 -28.23 55.34 -8.17
CA PHE A 441 -29.17 55.09 -7.08
C PHE A 441 -29.28 56.29 -6.15
N ARG A 442 -30.52 56.68 -5.83
CA ARG A 442 -30.82 57.76 -4.88
C ARG A 442 -32.02 57.43 -4.01
N GLN A 443 -31.82 57.45 -2.69
CA GLN A 443 -32.91 57.26 -1.72
C GLN A 443 -32.83 58.30 -0.60
N VAL A 444 -34.00 58.73 -0.11
CA VAL A 444 -34.13 59.73 0.97
C VAL A 444 -34.97 59.18 2.11
N GLN A 445 -34.53 59.41 3.34
CA GLN A 445 -35.26 59.10 4.57
C GLN A 445 -35.44 60.35 5.43
N LYS A 446 -36.52 60.38 6.20
CA LYS A 446 -36.82 61.47 7.15
C LYS A 446 -36.34 61.10 8.55
N VAL A 447 -35.83 62.06 9.30
CA VAL A 447 -35.45 61.86 10.71
C VAL A 447 -35.79 63.10 11.55
N ALA A 448 -36.41 62.88 12.71
CA ALA A 448 -36.74 63.92 13.68
C ALA A 448 -35.70 63.94 14.80
N PHE A 449 -35.10 65.10 15.04
CA PHE A 449 -34.18 65.34 16.15
C PHE A 449 -34.88 66.10 17.26
N ILE A 450 -34.77 65.63 18.51
CA ILE A 450 -35.36 66.24 19.71
C ILE A 450 -34.28 66.39 20.79
N LYS A 451 -33.94 67.63 21.14
CA LYS A 451 -32.98 67.91 22.21
C LYS A 451 -33.56 67.70 23.61
#